data_AF-A0AAJ6HFV1-F1
#
_entry.id   AF-A0AAJ6HFV1-F1
#
_cell.length_a   1.000
_cell.length_b   1.000
_cell.length_c   1.000
_cell.angle_alpha   90.00
_cell.angle_beta   90.00
_cell.angle_gamma   90.00
#
_symmetry.space_group_name_H-M   'P 1'
#
loop_
_entity.id
_entity.type
_entity.pdbx_description
1 polymer ?
#
loop_
_entity_poly.entity_id
_entity_poly.type
_entity_poly.pdbx_seq_one_letter_code
_entity_poly.pdbx_strand_id
1 'polypeptide(L)'
;MIVLYAFVFVIFGVAGAYALRARLSGEGLNTLKLFLCVIFNGFFVVSYIEVIKYGEFPFFGVRSDFIIQYPIIEWIAFFGILAHGFALPVKWKVRRWF
;
A
#
# COMPACT_ATOMS: atom_id res chain seq x y z
N MET A 1 6.73 19.49 -0.59
CA MET A 1 7.54 18.32 -1.02
C MET A 1 7.10 17.04 -0.30
N ILE A 2 6.80 17.06 1.00
CA ILE A 2 6.34 15.87 1.74
C ILE A 2 5.00 15.29 1.24
N VAL A 3 4.03 16.12 0.87
CA VAL A 3 2.75 15.65 0.31
C VAL A 3 2.96 14.87 -0.99
N LEU A 4 3.86 15.34 -1.86
CA LEU A 4 4.23 14.63 -3.08
C LEU A 4 4.90 13.30 -2.76
N TYR A 5 5.81 13.28 -1.78
CA TYR A 5 6.42 12.03 -1.31
C TYR A 5 5.36 11.03 -0.83
N ALA A 6 4.42 11.45 0.03
CA ALA A 6 3.35 10.59 0.53
C ALA A 6 2.46 10.06 -0.62
N PHE A 7 2.11 10.92 -1.56
CA PHE A 7 1.34 10.53 -2.74
C PHE A 7 2.09 9.50 -3.59
N VAL A 8 3.35 9.78 -3.93
CA VAL A 8 4.20 8.88 -4.73
C VAL A 8 4.40 7.54 -4.02
N PHE A 9 4.63 7.56 -2.71
CA PHE A 9 4.78 6.36 -1.89
C PHE A 9 3.52 5.48 -1.91
N VAL A 10 2.32 6.08 -1.82
CA VAL A 10 1.06 5.35 -1.97
C VAL A 10 0.89 4.80 -3.39
N ILE A 11 1.12 5.61 -4.43
CA ILE A 11 0.97 5.16 -5.82
C ILE A 11 1.87 3.97 -6.13
N PHE A 12 3.15 4.01 -5.75
CA PHE A 12 4.06 2.89 -5.98
C PHE A 12 3.73 1.67 -5.13
N GLY A 13 3.33 1.84 -3.87
CA GLY A 13 2.88 0.74 -3.01
C GLY A 13 1.68 0.02 -3.61
N VAL A 14 0.65 0.77 -3.98
CA VAL A 14 -0.58 0.23 -4.59
C VAL A 14 -0.29 -0.37 -5.95
N ALA A 15 0.44 0.32 -6.83
CA ALA A 15 0.79 -0.20 -8.15
C ALA A 15 1.59 -1.51 -8.05
N GLY A 16 2.56 -1.58 -7.13
CA GLY A 16 3.30 -2.79 -6.83
C GLY A 16 2.41 -3.93 -6.34
N ALA A 17 1.44 -3.64 -5.46
CA ALA A 17 0.50 -4.62 -4.94
C ALA A 17 -0.41 -5.18 -6.05
N TYR A 18 -0.93 -4.33 -6.92
CA TYR A 18 -1.74 -4.75 -8.06
C TYR A 18 -0.93 -5.49 -9.13
N ALA A 19 0.33 -5.09 -9.37
CA ALA A 19 1.23 -5.84 -10.23
C ALA A 19 1.50 -7.24 -9.68
N LEU A 20 1.73 -7.36 -8.37
CA LEU A 20 1.92 -8.64 -7.70
C LEU A 20 0.65 -9.50 -7.75
N ARG A 21 -0.51 -8.91 -7.46
CA ARG A 21 -1.84 -9.54 -7.63
C ARG A 21 -2.01 -10.11 -9.04
N ALA A 22 -1.73 -9.30 -10.07
CA ALA A 22 -1.89 -9.71 -11.46
C ALA A 22 -0.95 -10.87 -11.85
N ARG A 23 0.28 -10.88 -11.31
CA ARG A 23 1.27 -11.94 -11.57
C ARG A 23 0.98 -13.24 -10.82
N LEU A 24 0.45 -13.16 -9.60
CA LEU A 24 0.29 -14.31 -8.71
C LEU A 24 -1.11 -14.93 -8.72
N SER A 25 -2.12 -14.23 -9.27
CA SER A 25 -3.48 -14.76 -9.43
C SER A 25 -3.59 -15.83 -10.53
N GLY A 26 -4.58 -16.70 -10.42
CA GLY A 26 -4.89 -17.76 -11.39
C GLY A 26 -4.99 -19.15 -10.76
N GLU A 27 -5.18 -20.16 -11.61
CA GLU A 27 -5.44 -21.55 -11.19
C GLU A 27 -4.30 -22.14 -10.35
N GLY A 28 -3.06 -21.67 -10.58
CA GLY A 28 -1.87 -22.05 -9.81
C GLY A 28 -1.63 -21.23 -8.54
N LEU A 29 -2.63 -20.54 -7.99
CA LEU A 29 -2.52 -19.83 -6.72
C LEU A 29 -2.37 -20.83 -5.57
N ASN A 30 -1.27 -20.72 -4.82
CA ASN A 30 -0.97 -21.52 -3.65
C ASN A 30 -0.72 -20.64 -2.42
N THR A 31 -0.54 -21.26 -1.26
CA THR A 31 -0.33 -20.57 0.01
C THR A 31 0.90 -19.66 -0.01
N LEU A 32 1.99 -20.08 -0.65
CA LEU A 32 3.21 -19.27 -0.74
C LEU A 32 2.97 -17.98 -1.52
N LYS A 33 2.31 -18.05 -2.68
CA LYS A 33 1.95 -16.88 -3.49
C LYS A 33 1.01 -15.94 -2.75
N LEU A 34 0.03 -16.48 -2.02
CA LEU A 34 -0.84 -15.70 -1.15
C LEU A 34 -0.02 -14.97 -0.08
N PHE A 35 0.87 -15.69 0.61
CA PHE A 35 1.68 -15.14 1.69
C PHE A 35 2.61 -14.02 1.21
N LEU A 36 3.21 -14.15 0.01
CA LEU A 36 4.00 -13.08 -0.60
C LEU A 36 3.17 -11.80 -0.82
N CYS A 37 1.94 -11.93 -1.31
CA CYS A 37 1.05 -10.78 -1.41
C CYS A 37 0.70 -10.19 -0.05
N VAL A 38 0.41 -11.02 0.96
CA VAL A 38 0.07 -10.54 2.31
C VAL A 38 1.24 -9.78 2.93
N ILE A 39 2.47 -10.30 2.85
CA ILE A 39 3.66 -9.61 3.36
C ILE A 39 3.83 -8.26 2.66
N PHE A 40 3.76 -8.23 1.33
CA PHE A 40 3.93 -7.00 0.58
C PHE A 40 2.87 -5.96 0.95
N ASN A 41 1.59 -6.35 0.95
CA ASN A 41 0.50 -5.45 1.34
C ASN A 41 0.61 -5.01 2.81
N GLY A 42 0.95 -5.95 3.69
CA GLY A 42 1.09 -5.72 5.12
C GLY A 42 2.16 -4.68 5.43
N PHE A 43 3.32 -4.75 4.77
CA PHE A 43 4.38 -3.74 4.91
C PHE A 43 3.86 -2.32 4.66
N PHE A 44 3.21 -2.10 3.52
CA PHE A 44 2.70 -0.76 3.18
C PHE A 44 1.56 -0.32 4.11
N VAL A 45 0.62 -1.22 4.42
CA VAL A 45 -0.49 -0.91 5.34
C VAL A 45 0.02 -0.53 6.73
N VAL A 46 1.02 -1.25 7.26
CA VAL A 46 1.64 -0.92 8.55
C VAL A 46 2.28 0.47 8.50
N SER A 47 3.07 0.75 7.45
CA SER A 47 3.67 2.08 7.29
C SER A 47 2.62 3.20 7.19
N TYR A 48 1.49 2.98 6.52
CA TYR A 48 0.40 3.97 6.47
C TYR A 48 -0.25 4.19 7.84
N ILE A 49 -0.42 3.12 8.62
CA ILE A 49 -0.97 3.22 9.98
C ILE A 49 0.00 3.99 10.89
N GLU A 50 1.31 3.77 10.77
CA GLU A 50 2.33 4.50 11.52
C GLU A 50 2.33 5.99 11.18
N VAL A 51 2.18 6.35 9.91
CA VAL A 51 2.01 7.75 9.48
C VAL A 51 0.77 8.36 10.13
N ILE A 52 -0.38 7.68 10.10
CA ILE A 52 -1.65 8.20 10.64
C ILE A 52 -1.59 8.31 12.17
N LYS A 53 -1.08 7.28 12.86
CA LYS A 53 -1.12 7.23 14.34
C LYS A 53 -0.02 8.05 15.00
N TYR A 54 1.18 8.02 14.44
CA TYR A 54 2.38 8.54 15.10
C TYR A 54 3.03 9.67 14.31
N GLY A 55 2.56 9.97 13.10
CA GLY A 55 3.27 10.86 12.19
C GLY A 55 4.64 10.29 11.79
N GLU A 56 4.82 8.97 11.85
CA GLU A 56 6.09 8.33 11.52
C GLU A 56 6.14 7.96 10.05
N PHE A 57 7.05 8.60 9.32
CA PHE A 57 7.22 8.42 7.90
C PHE A 57 8.38 7.49 7.60
N PRO A 58 8.23 6.55 6.65
CA PRO A 58 9.35 5.80 6.12
C PRO A 58 10.46 6.75 5.65
N PHE A 59 11.70 6.50 6.06
CA PHE A 59 12.91 7.28 5.72
C PHE A 59 12.99 8.72 6.28
N PHE A 60 11.93 9.25 6.91
CA PHE A 60 11.95 10.59 7.53
C PHE A 60 11.74 10.55 9.05
N GLY A 61 11.37 9.39 9.61
CA GLY A 61 11.11 9.21 11.04
C GLY A 61 9.85 9.95 11.50
N VAL A 62 9.77 10.24 12.79
CA VAL A 62 8.63 10.93 13.41
C VAL A 62 8.61 12.40 13.01
N ARG A 63 7.58 12.80 12.27
CA ARG A 63 7.35 14.15 11.71
C ARG A 63 5.89 14.57 11.86
N SER A 64 5.43 14.67 13.11
CA SER A 64 4.09 15.15 13.43
C SER A 64 3.81 16.58 12.93
N ASP A 65 4.87 17.39 12.74
CA ASP A 65 4.81 18.72 12.13
C ASP A 65 4.19 18.68 10.72
N PHE A 66 4.49 17.63 9.94
CA PHE A 66 3.95 17.48 8.59
C PHE A 66 2.47 17.11 8.57
N ILE A 67 2.02 16.32 9.53
CA ILE A 67 0.60 15.93 9.63
C ILE A 67 -0.25 17.13 10.02
N ILE A 68 0.21 17.93 11.00
CA ILE A 68 -0.49 19.15 11.44
C ILE A 68 -0.57 20.16 10.30
N GLN A 69 0.52 20.36 9.55
CA GLN A 69 0.55 21.31 8.45
C GLN A 69 -0.23 20.83 7.22
N TYR A 70 -0.25 19.51 6.95
CA TYR A 70 -0.86 18.91 5.78
C TYR A 70 -1.72 17.69 6.15
N PRO A 71 -2.93 17.88 6.71
CA PRO A 71 -3.83 16.78 7.06
C PRO A 71 -4.21 15.87 5.88
N ILE A 72 -4.08 16.37 4.64
CA ILE A 72 -4.28 15.58 3.41
C ILE A 72 -3.39 14.32 3.35
N ILE A 73 -2.25 14.31 4.04
CA ILE A 73 -1.35 13.15 4.09
C ILE A 73 -2.04 11.95 4.75
N GLU A 74 -2.81 12.17 5.81
CA GLU A 74 -3.54 11.09 6.50
C GLU A 74 -4.62 10.50 5.60
N TRP A 75 -5.31 11.34 4.83
CA TRP A 75 -6.28 10.89 3.84
C TRP A 75 -5.63 10.07 2.72
N ILE A 76 -4.48 10.51 2.22
CA ILE A 76 -3.70 9.76 1.21
C ILE A 76 -3.32 8.38 1.75
N ALA A 77 -2.80 8.32 2.98
CA ALA A 77 -2.45 7.06 3.64
C ALA A 77 -3.67 6.16 3.86
N PHE A 78 -4.81 6.72 4.29
CA PHE A 78 -6.06 5.99 4.48
C PHE A 78 -6.57 5.36 3.18
N PHE A 79 -6.59 6.11 2.07
CA PHE A 79 -6.96 5.56 0.77
C PHE A 79 -5.96 4.50 0.29
N GLY A 80 -4.67 4.66 0.61
CA GLY A 80 -3.67 3.61 0.40
C GLY A 80 -4.05 2.30 1.09
N ILE A 81 -4.39 2.35 2.38
CA ILE A 81 -4.83 1.17 3.15
C ILE A 81 -6.02 0.47 2.46
N LEU A 82 -7.05 1.24 2.08
CA LEU A 82 -8.21 0.69 1.40
C LEU A 82 -7.83 0.03 0.07
N ALA A 83 -6.96 0.67 -0.73
CA ALA A 83 -6.54 0.13 -2.02
C ALA A 83 -5.78 -1.20 -1.88
N HIS A 84 -4.93 -1.35 -0.86
CA HIS A 84 -4.23 -2.60 -0.55
C HIS A 84 -5.18 -3.72 -0.10
N GLY A 85 -6.29 -3.40 0.57
CA GLY A 85 -7.32 -4.38 0.94
C GLY A 85 -7.89 -5.14 -0.27
N PHE A 86 -7.90 -4.52 -1.44
CA PHE A 86 -8.36 -5.13 -2.69
C PHE A 86 -7.24 -5.76 -3.53
N ALA A 87 -5.99 -5.73 -3.07
CA ALA A 87 -4.82 -6.18 -3.83
C ALA A 87 -4.39 -7.63 -3.52
N LEU A 88 -5.26 -8.44 -2.94
CA LEU A 88 -5.00 -9.87 -2.71
C LEU A 88 -5.17 -10.72 -3.98
N PRO A 89 -4.36 -11.79 -4.15
CA PRO A 89 -4.43 -12.66 -5.30
C PRO A 89 -5.69 -13.54 -5.25
N VAL A 90 -6.24 -13.85 -6.42
CA VAL A 90 -7.50 -14.61 -6.58
C VAL A 90 -7.28 -15.83 -7.47
N LYS A 91 -8.12 -16.86 -7.32
CA LYS A 91 -7.99 -18.12 -8.08
C LYS A 91 -8.38 -17.99 -9.55
N TRP A 92 -9.20 -17.01 -9.92
CA TRP A 92 -9.47 -16.73 -11.32
C TRP A 92 -8.36 -15.90 -11.94
N LYS A 93 -8.14 -16.03 -13.25
CA LYS A 93 -7.24 -15.11 -13.97
C LYS A 93 -7.82 -13.70 -13.89
N VAL A 94 -7.11 -12.81 -13.23
CA VAL A 94 -7.39 -11.38 -13.30
C VAL A 94 -7.07 -10.96 -14.73
N ARG A 95 -8.09 -10.62 -15.53
CA ARG A 95 -7.86 -9.96 -16.83
C ARG A 95 -7.05 -8.71 -16.53
N ARG A 96 -5.89 -8.55 -17.17
CA ARG A 96 -5.13 -7.30 -17.12
C ARG A 96 -6.05 -6.21 -17.64
N TRP A 97 -6.56 -5.36 -16.74
CA TRP A 97 -7.12 -4.07 -17.12
C TRP A 97 -5.97 -3.08 -17.18
N PHE A 98 -5.14 -3.28 -18.21
CA PHE A 98 -4.18 -2.38 -18.85
C PHE A 98 -3.78 -3.03 -20.17
#